data_AF-A0A9D1W8D6-F1
#
_entry.id   AF-A0A9D1W8D6-F1
#
_cell.length_a   1.000
_cell.length_b   1.000
_cell.length_c   1.000
_cell.angle_alpha   90.00
_cell.angle_beta   90.00
_cell.angle_gamma   90.00
#
_symmetry.space_group_name_H-M   'P 1'
#
loop_
_entity.id
_entity.type
_entity.pdbx_description
1 polymer ?
#
loop_
_entity_poly.entity_id
_entity_poly.type
_entity_poly.pdbx_seq_one_letter_code
_entity_poly.pdbx_strand_id
1 'polypeptide(L)'
;MAGWIISLVGFIILFNVVGKQQRKGKNVLTIHKILACILCFHINWIGSLLLYEPVMEVFDISTDGFMNMNGLVTAAVIWMVIALIVLVVTSYAKELLGPLYGTVRTTQKIFLFLPIILLIVFFFAASFK
;
A
#
# COMPACT_ATOMS: atom_id res chain seq x y z
N MET A 1 -1.96 -4.52 -16.00
CA MET A 1 -2.41 -3.24 -15.40
C MET A 1 -3.95 -3.11 -15.34
N ALA A 2 -4.68 -3.35 -16.44
CA ALA A 2 -6.14 -3.22 -16.48
C ALA A 2 -6.90 -4.02 -15.39
N GLY A 3 -6.50 -5.27 -15.11
CA GLY A 3 -7.12 -6.09 -14.06
C GLY A 3 -7.03 -5.48 -12.65
N TRP A 4 -5.90 -4.84 -12.31
CA TRP A 4 -5.72 -4.15 -11.03
C TRP A 4 -6.62 -2.93 -10.89
N ILE A 5 -6.80 -2.17 -11.99
CA ILE A 5 -7.69 -1.02 -12.03
C ILE A 5 -9.16 -1.46 -11.87
N ILE A 6 -9.56 -2.51 -12.59
CA ILE A 6 -10.93 -3.08 -12.49
C ILE A 6 -11.19 -3.54 -11.05
N SER A 7 -10.23 -4.25 -10.44
CA SER A 7 -10.35 -4.69 -9.05
C SER A 7 -10.47 -3.52 -8.07
N LEU A 8 -9.65 -2.47 -8.23
CA LEU A 8 -9.73 -1.25 -7.43
C LEU A 8 -11.12 -0.61 -7.50
N VAL A 9 -11.66 -0.44 -8.71
CA VAL A 9 -13.01 0.12 -8.90
C VAL A 9 -14.05 -0.73 -8.18
N GLY A 10 -13.97 -2.06 -8.29
CA GLY A 10 -14.84 -2.98 -7.57
C GLY A 10 -14.79 -2.80 -6.05
N PHE A 11 -13.59 -2.71 -5.47
CA PHE A 11 -13.42 -2.48 -4.03
C PHE A 11 -13.92 -1.12 -3.57
N ILE A 12 -13.76 -0.06 -4.38
CA ILE A 12 -14.32 1.28 -4.09
C ILE A 12 -15.84 1.23 -4.02
N ILE A 13 -16.49 0.55 -4.99
CA ILE A 13 -17.95 0.39 -5.00
C ILE A 13 -18.39 -0.37 -3.75
N LEU A 14 -17.74 -1.50 -3.44
CA LEU A 14 -18.09 -2.32 -2.28
C LEU A 14 -17.89 -1.55 -0.96
N PHE A 15 -16.80 -0.82 -0.83
CA PHE A 15 -16.52 0.06 0.31
C PHE A 15 -17.65 1.08 0.53
N ASN A 16 -18.07 1.76 -0.53
CA ASN A 16 -19.17 2.72 -0.48
C ASN A 16 -20.50 2.07 -0.10
N VAL A 17 -20.81 0.89 -0.63
CA VAL A 17 -22.01 0.13 -0.29
C VAL A 17 -22.01 -0.25 1.18
N VAL A 18 -20.91 -0.81 1.70
CA VAL A 18 -20.77 -1.17 3.11
C VAL A 18 -20.84 0.06 4.01
N GLY A 19 -20.20 1.17 3.63
CA GLY A 19 -20.30 2.44 4.34
C GLY A 19 -21.73 2.97 4.44
N LYS A 20 -22.52 2.85 3.36
CA LYS A 20 -23.97 3.18 3.40
C LYS A 20 -24.74 2.26 4.35
N GLN A 21 -24.46 0.96 4.38
CA GLN A 21 -25.11 0.04 5.32
C GLN A 21 -24.76 0.35 6.78
N GLN A 22 -23.51 0.73 7.05
CA GLN A 22 -23.09 1.16 8.39
C GLN A 22 -23.85 2.42 8.85
N ARG A 23 -24.00 3.42 7.96
CA ARG A 23 -24.77 4.64 8.26
C ARG A 23 -26.25 4.36 8.53
N LYS A 24 -26.80 3.27 7.98
CA LYS A 24 -28.15 2.78 8.29
C LYS A 24 -28.24 2.02 9.63
N GLY A 25 -27.18 2.02 10.43
CA GLY A 25 -27.13 1.37 11.75
C GLY A 25 -26.81 -0.12 11.72
N LYS A 26 -26.48 -0.70 10.56
CA LYS A 26 -26.10 -2.12 10.50
C LYS A 26 -24.69 -2.34 11.05
N ASN A 27 -24.50 -3.44 11.77
CA ASN A 27 -23.20 -3.83 12.31
C ASN A 27 -22.27 -4.43 11.24
N VAL A 28 -21.70 -3.56 10.40
CA VAL A 28 -20.78 -3.94 9.31
C VAL A 28 -19.42 -3.25 9.41
N LEU A 29 -19.10 -2.69 10.58
CA LEU A 29 -17.87 -1.91 10.82
C LEU A 29 -16.60 -2.74 10.52
N THR A 30 -16.56 -4.00 10.93
CA THR A 30 -15.41 -4.88 10.69
C THR A 30 -15.16 -5.07 9.20
N ILE A 31 -16.21 -5.33 8.42
CA ILE A 31 -16.11 -5.47 6.96
C ILE A 31 -15.61 -4.16 6.35
N HIS A 32 -16.13 -3.02 6.82
CA HIS A 32 -15.70 -1.70 6.34
C HIS A 32 -14.22 -1.43 6.61
N LYS A 33 -13.72 -1.83 7.79
CA LYS A 33 -12.29 -1.75 8.14
C LYS A 33 -11.43 -2.66 7.25
N ILE A 34 -11.86 -3.89 6.99
CA ILE A 34 -11.15 -4.82 6.09
C ILE A 34 -11.05 -4.22 4.68
N LEU A 35 -12.16 -3.67 4.17
CA LEU A 35 -12.16 -3.01 2.86
C LEU A 35 -11.24 -1.79 2.82
N ALA A 36 -11.17 -1.00 3.90
CA ALA A 36 -10.22 0.10 4.01
C ALA A 36 -8.76 -0.40 3.88
N CYS A 37 -8.41 -1.51 4.55
CA CYS A 37 -7.09 -2.12 4.44
C CYS A 37 -6.79 -2.59 3.01
N ILE A 38 -7.76 -3.23 2.35
CA ILE A 38 -7.61 -3.71 0.97
C ILE A 38 -7.41 -2.52 0.00
N LEU A 39 -8.16 -1.44 0.17
CA LEU A 39 -7.99 -0.23 -0.63
C LEU A 39 -6.61 0.41 -0.40
N CYS A 40 -6.13 0.45 0.84
CA CYS A 40 -4.78 0.91 1.16
C CYS A 40 -3.71 0.10 0.43
N PHE A 41 -3.90 -1.23 0.35
CA PHE A 41 -3.00 -2.12 -0.38
C PHE A 41 -3.04 -1.83 -1.89
N HIS A 42 -4.23 -1.70 -2.48
CA HIS A 42 -4.37 -1.40 -3.91
C HIS A 42 -3.71 -0.07 -4.29
N ILE A 43 -3.87 0.96 -3.46
CA ILE A 43 -3.23 2.28 -3.70
C ILE A 43 -1.70 2.14 -3.71
N ASN A 44 -1.12 1.46 -2.70
CA ASN A 44 0.33 1.24 -2.64
C ASN A 44 0.83 0.41 -3.83
N TRP A 45 0.12 -0.66 -4.16
CA TRP A 45 0.50 -1.56 -5.24
C TRP A 45 0.45 -0.89 -6.61
N ILE A 46 -0.66 -0.22 -6.93
CA ILE A 46 -0.82 0.48 -8.21
C ILE A 46 0.18 1.62 -8.32
N GLY A 47 0.35 2.41 -7.25
CA GLY A 47 1.37 3.47 -7.23
C GLY A 47 2.77 2.93 -7.46
N SER A 48 3.11 1.79 -6.85
CA SER A 48 4.43 1.16 -7.02
C SER A 48 4.65 0.70 -8.45
N LEU A 49 3.65 0.05 -9.06
CA LEU A 49 3.72 -0.39 -10.46
C LEU A 49 3.88 0.79 -11.42
N LEU A 50 3.21 1.91 -11.17
CA LEU A 50 3.27 3.10 -12.02
C LEU A 50 4.62 3.83 -11.91
N LEU A 51 5.24 3.81 -10.72
CA LEU A 51 6.48 4.55 -10.45
C LEU A 51 7.74 3.74 -10.68
N TYR A 52 7.66 2.40 -10.66
CA TYR A 52 8.84 1.54 -10.70
C TYR A 52 9.73 1.79 -11.94
N GLU A 53 9.18 1.63 -13.14
CA GLU A 53 9.95 1.85 -14.38
C GLU A 53 10.48 3.29 -14.51
N PRO A 54 9.65 4.35 -14.31
CA PRO A 54 10.15 5.72 -14.36
C PRO A 54 11.28 6.01 -13.37
N VAL A 55 11.21 5.48 -12.15
CA VAL A 55 12.26 5.68 -11.14
C VAL A 55 13.53 4.95 -11.54
N MET A 56 13.43 3.71 -12.03
CA MET A 56 14.59 2.96 -12.50
C MET A 56 15.31 3.68 -13.65
N GLU A 57 14.54 4.25 -14.59
CA GLU A 57 15.06 4.99 -15.74
C GLU A 57 15.70 6.33 -15.34
N VAL A 58 15.00 7.15 -14.56
CA VAL A 58 15.47 8.49 -14.16
C VAL A 58 16.77 8.44 -13.33
N PHE A 59 16.93 7.40 -12.52
CA PHE A 59 18.10 7.23 -11.66
C PHE A 59 19.15 6.27 -12.25
N ASP A 60 18.98 5.81 -13.49
CA ASP A 60 19.87 4.87 -14.20
C ASP A 60 20.28 3.67 -13.32
N ILE A 61 19.27 3.05 -12.70
CA ILE A 61 19.50 1.99 -11.72
C ILE A 61 19.77 0.68 -12.47
N SER A 62 21.03 0.27 -12.49
CA SER A 62 21.40 -1.04 -13.03
C SER A 62 20.79 -2.18 -12.20
N THR A 63 20.22 -3.14 -12.91
CA THR A 63 19.67 -4.39 -12.36
C THR A 63 20.65 -5.55 -12.44
N ASP A 64 21.88 -5.29 -12.89
CA ASP A 64 22.93 -6.30 -13.06
C ASP A 64 23.52 -6.72 -11.71
N GLY A 65 23.65 -8.03 -11.50
CA GLY A 65 24.21 -8.60 -10.27
C GLY A 65 23.30 -9.66 -9.62
N PHE A 66 23.70 -10.16 -8.45
CA PHE A 66 22.98 -11.21 -7.74
C PHE A 66 21.56 -10.74 -7.37
N MET A 67 20.55 -11.44 -7.91
CA MET A 67 19.12 -11.26 -7.63
C MET A 67 18.55 -9.85 -7.83
N ASN A 68 19.20 -8.97 -8.61
CA ASN A 68 18.74 -7.58 -8.83
C ASN A 68 18.38 -6.85 -7.52
N MET A 69 19.33 -6.82 -6.57
CA MET A 69 19.12 -6.18 -5.27
C MET A 69 18.76 -4.69 -5.38
N ASN A 70 19.32 -3.98 -6.37
CA ASN A 70 19.01 -2.58 -6.60
C ASN A 70 17.52 -2.41 -6.94
N GLY A 71 16.96 -3.24 -7.83
CA GLY A 71 15.54 -3.21 -8.15
C GLY A 71 14.65 -3.53 -6.94
N LEU A 72 15.04 -4.50 -6.12
CA LEU A 72 14.30 -4.85 -4.89
C LEU A 72 14.28 -3.70 -3.89
N VAL A 73 15.43 -3.07 -3.64
CA VAL A 73 15.56 -1.90 -2.77
C VAL A 73 14.74 -0.73 -3.33
N THR A 74 14.82 -0.46 -4.62
CA THR A 74 14.03 0.59 -5.28
C THR A 74 12.53 0.35 -5.11
N ALA A 75 12.05 -0.88 -5.36
CA ALA A 75 10.64 -1.22 -5.16
C ALA A 75 10.19 -1.00 -3.70
N ALA A 76 11.03 -1.38 -2.73
CA ALA A 76 10.75 -1.16 -1.31
C ALA A 76 10.70 0.33 -0.96
N VAL A 77 11.63 1.14 -1.48
CA VAL A 77 11.65 2.59 -1.27
C VAL A 77 10.40 3.25 -1.85
N ILE A 78 10.02 2.92 -3.09
CA ILE A 78 8.81 3.43 -3.73
C ILE A 78 7.57 3.10 -2.89
N TRP A 79 7.44 1.85 -2.44
CA TRP A 79 6.35 1.42 -1.57
C TRP A 79 6.27 2.25 -0.28
N MET A 80 7.41 2.44 0.40
CA MET A 80 7.47 3.23 1.63
C MET A 80 7.10 4.69 1.39
N VAL A 81 7.58 5.30 0.29
CA VAL A 81 7.23 6.68 -0.06
C VAL A 81 5.74 6.84 -0.28
N ILE A 82 5.09 5.90 -1.00
CA ILE A 82 3.63 5.94 -1.20
C ILE A 82 2.90 5.81 0.15
N ALA A 83 3.29 4.86 1.00
CA ALA A 83 2.69 4.70 2.32
C ALA A 83 2.83 5.96 3.18
N LEU A 84 3.98 6.66 3.08
CA LEU A 84 4.22 7.93 3.76
C LEU A 84 3.33 9.05 3.22
N ILE A 85 3.20 9.17 1.89
CA ILE A 85 2.29 10.14 1.26
C ILE A 85 0.85 9.90 1.72
N VAL A 86 0.39 8.64 1.69
CA VAL A 86 -0.96 8.30 2.15
C VAL A 86 -1.14 8.60 3.64
N LEU A 87 -0.13 8.36 4.49
CA LEU A 87 -0.17 8.76 5.90
C LEU A 87 -0.34 10.26 6.09
N VAL A 88 0.40 11.06 5.33
CA VAL A 88 0.31 12.53 5.38
C VAL A 88 -1.07 12.98 4.91
N VAL A 89 -1.55 12.52 3.75
CA VAL A 89 -2.87 12.88 3.22
C VAL A 89 -4.00 12.47 4.17
N THR A 90 -3.92 11.27 4.73
CA THR A 90 -4.96 10.76 5.65
C THR A 90 -4.98 11.53 6.98
N SER A 91 -3.88 12.16 7.38
CA SER A 91 -3.83 13.05 8.55
C SER A 91 -4.73 14.28 8.38
N TYR A 92 -4.77 14.85 7.18
CA TYR A 92 -5.67 15.95 6.83
C TYR A 92 -7.12 15.50 6.63
N ALA A 93 -7.33 14.24 6.22
CA ALA A 93 -8.67 13.67 6.01
C ALA A 93 -9.27 12.99 7.26
N LYS A 94 -8.76 13.30 8.47
CA LYS A 94 -9.15 12.61 9.72
C LYS A 94 -10.66 12.63 9.96
N GLU A 95 -11.29 13.80 9.83
CA GLU A 95 -12.73 13.96 10.06
C GLU A 95 -13.55 13.19 9.03
N LEU A 96 -13.12 13.22 7.76
CA LEU A 96 -13.78 12.50 6.67
C LEU A 96 -13.72 10.97 6.86
N LEU A 97 -12.58 10.47 7.32
CA LEU A 97 -12.38 9.03 7.58
C LEU A 97 -13.09 8.55 8.85
N GLY A 98 -13.30 9.45 9.83
CA GLY A 98 -14.00 9.17 11.08
C GLY A 98 -13.51 7.87 11.75
N PRO A 99 -14.39 6.85 11.90
CA PRO A 99 -14.04 5.59 12.58
C PRO A 99 -12.99 4.75 11.82
N LEU A 100 -12.73 5.03 10.55
CA LEU A 100 -11.73 4.32 9.74
C LEU A 100 -10.34 4.95 9.82
N TYR A 101 -10.22 6.17 10.35
CA TYR A 101 -8.95 6.89 10.42
C TYR A 101 -7.86 6.07 11.12
N GLY A 102 -8.18 5.50 12.29
CA GLY A 102 -7.24 4.67 13.05
C GLY A 102 -6.81 3.41 12.29
N THR A 103 -7.73 2.79 11.54
CA THR A 103 -7.46 1.61 10.70
C THR A 103 -6.49 1.98 9.59
N VAL A 104 -6.84 2.98 8.77
CA VAL A 104 -6.01 3.41 7.63
C VAL A 104 -4.61 3.82 8.09
N ARG A 105 -4.52 4.62 9.17
CA ARG A 105 -3.24 5.05 9.71
C ARG A 105 -2.39 3.88 10.20
N THR A 106 -2.99 2.90 10.87
CA THR A 106 -2.28 1.69 11.33
C THR A 106 -1.80 0.85 10.15
N THR A 107 -2.64 0.63 9.15
CA THR A 107 -2.29 -0.12 7.94
C THR A 107 -1.10 0.52 7.23
N GLN A 108 -1.10 1.84 7.04
CA GLN A 108 0.01 2.49 6.36
C GLN A 108 1.31 2.46 7.18
N LYS A 109 1.23 2.55 8.51
CA LYS A 109 2.41 2.33 9.37
C LYS A 109 2.97 0.91 9.18
N ILE A 110 2.11 -0.10 9.15
CA ILE A 110 2.55 -1.48 8.86
C ILE A 110 3.22 -1.55 7.48
N PHE A 111 2.66 -0.88 6.47
CA PHE A 111 3.23 -0.83 5.12
C PHE A 111 4.54 -0.06 5.02
N LEU A 112 4.84 0.86 5.94
CA LEU A 112 6.17 1.47 6.05
C LEU A 112 7.20 0.47 6.57
N PHE A 113 6.86 -0.32 7.59
CA PHE A 113 7.82 -1.22 8.24
C PHE A 113 7.97 -2.57 7.54
N LEU A 114 6.92 -3.07 6.89
CA LEU A 114 6.91 -4.40 6.27
C LEU A 114 8.03 -4.57 5.22
N PRO A 115 8.25 -3.64 4.27
CA PRO A 115 9.35 -3.76 3.31
C PRO A 115 10.72 -3.84 3.99
N ILE A 116 10.93 -3.07 5.06
CA ILE A 116 12.20 -3.08 5.83
C ILE A 116 12.44 -4.45 6.45
N ILE A 117 11.41 -5.03 7.10
CA ILE A 117 11.51 -6.35 7.73
C ILE A 117 11.81 -7.41 6.66
N LEU A 118 11.12 -7.36 5.52
CA LEU A 118 11.33 -8.30 4.41
C LEU A 118 12.74 -8.18 3.82
N LEU A 119 13.25 -6.96 3.67
CA LEU A 119 14.62 -6.72 3.23
C LEU A 119 15.64 -7.31 4.21
N ILE A 120 15.48 -7.08 5.52
CA ILE A 120 16.37 -7.65 6.54
C ILE A 120 16.39 -9.18 6.49
N VAL A 121 15.20 -9.80 6.43
CA VAL A 121 15.08 -11.26 6.32
C VAL A 121 15.73 -11.77 5.04
N PHE A 122 15.56 -11.06 3.93
CA PHE A 122 16.18 -11.39 2.65
C PHE A 122 17.71 -11.33 2.72
N PHE A 123 18.28 -10.23 3.23
CA PHE A 123 19.73 -10.09 3.39
C PHE A 123 20.31 -11.14 4.33
N PHE A 124 19.62 -11.42 5.43
CA PHE A 124 20.01 -12.49 6.36
C PHE A 124 20.04 -13.84 5.64
N ALA A 125 18.96 -14.21 4.93
CA ALA A 125 18.91 -15.45 4.16
C ALA A 125 19.99 -15.53 3.07
N ALA A 126 20.24 -14.42 2.37
CA ALA A 126 21.29 -14.34 1.35
C ALA A 126 22.70 -14.53 1.93
N SER A 127 22.93 -14.16 3.20
CA SER A 127 24.23 -14.32 3.87
C SER A 127 24.60 -15.76 4.25
N PHE A 128 23.64 -16.69 4.22
CA PHE A 128 23.89 -18.13 4.44
C PHE A 128 24.20 -18.91 3.16
N LYS A 129 24.28 -18.21 2.02
CA LYS A 129 24.71 -18.75 0.73
C LYS A 129 26.14 -18.33 0.44
#